data_AF-A0A353WJ10-F1
#
_entry.id   AF-A0A353WJ10-F1
#
_cell.length_a   1.000
_cell.length_b   1.000
_cell.length_c   1.000
_cell.angle_alpha   90.00
_cell.angle_beta   90.00
_cell.angle_gamma   90.00
#
_symmetry.space_group_name_H-M   'P 1'
#
loop_
_entity.id
_entity.type
_entity.pdbx_description
1 polymer ?
#
loop_
_entity_poly.entity_id
_entity_poly.type
_entity_poly.pdbx_seq_one_letter_code
_entity_poly.pdbx_strand_id
1 'polypeptide(L)'
;MQNNFYIRKITPQSAEKVMEDVGFDKHYIKTALSKYRFELIKIHNLSSPAASILKQLALSVGADAAVHREVITCKVEKSDVLLGCTQAQLKELAEKLKYQPFKLKEISSLLLDLSIAENISPLQVRDTTFDWNKKTYIMGILNVTPDSFSDGGKFLNTDAAINRARMMIQQGADIIDIGGESTRPGAEEVSVTEELNRVLPVIRAIREENRSVIISIDTRNSEVAKEAVINGADIVNDVSGFNWDPEMINAVAELQCPVIIMHSLSDPKTMQVNPTYPENVVDSVYKSLYEKTQKALLAGIQKENIIIDPGIGFGKTLEHNIEIVQRISEFKSLGYPLLVGVSRKSVIARILELPPEEREEANIALNSYLASNGVNIIRVHDVEKHFKAFKVMDKIIKNVTFNY
;
A
#
# COMPACT_ATOMS: atom_id res chain seq x y z
N MET A 1 -28.73 -46.82 -8.40
CA MET A 1 -28.60 -46.23 -7.05
C MET A 1 -28.27 -44.76 -7.24
N GLN A 2 -29.05 -43.85 -6.68
CA GLN A 2 -28.64 -42.44 -6.62
C GLN A 2 -27.39 -42.35 -5.74
N ASN A 3 -26.39 -41.59 -6.16
CA ASN A 3 -25.20 -41.36 -5.35
C ASN A 3 -25.60 -40.55 -4.11
N ASN A 4 -25.31 -41.07 -2.92
CA ASN A 4 -25.58 -40.42 -1.64
C ASN A 4 -24.52 -39.37 -1.24
N PHE A 5 -23.80 -38.80 -2.21
CA PHE A 5 -22.75 -37.82 -1.96
C PHE A 5 -22.72 -36.72 -3.03
N TYR A 6 -22.25 -35.53 -2.64
CA TYR A 6 -22.00 -34.41 -3.54
C TYR A 6 -20.63 -33.81 -3.23
N ILE A 7 -20.05 -33.12 -4.22
CA ILE A 7 -18.74 -32.50 -4.12
C ILE A 7 -18.92 -30.99 -4.26
N ARG A 8 -18.27 -30.22 -3.38
CA ARG A 8 -18.19 -28.76 -3.48
C ARG A 8 -16.76 -28.28 -3.26
N LYS A 9 -16.37 -27.18 -3.91
CA LYS A 9 -15.15 -26.44 -3.58
C LYS A 9 -15.43 -25.52 -2.39
N ILE A 10 -14.42 -25.32 -1.55
CA ILE A 10 -14.45 -24.37 -0.43
C ILE A 10 -13.33 -23.35 -0.62
N THR A 11 -13.45 -22.18 0.01
CA THR A 11 -12.39 -21.18 0.00
C THR A 11 -11.39 -21.44 1.13
N PRO A 12 -10.10 -21.07 0.98
CA PRO A 12 -9.13 -21.17 2.06
C PRO A 12 -9.59 -20.48 3.35
N GLN A 13 -10.33 -19.36 3.23
CA GLN A 13 -10.90 -18.61 4.36
C GLN A 13 -11.96 -19.40 5.14
N SER A 14 -12.62 -20.38 4.52
CA SER A 14 -13.60 -21.24 5.19
C SER A 14 -12.99 -22.51 5.77
N ALA A 15 -11.71 -22.77 5.55
CA ALA A 15 -11.08 -24.05 5.85
C ALA A 15 -11.16 -24.44 7.33
N GLU A 16 -10.90 -23.50 8.26
CA GLU A 16 -10.99 -23.75 9.70
C GLU A 16 -12.39 -24.21 10.09
N LYS A 17 -13.40 -23.45 9.69
CA LYS A 17 -14.80 -23.76 10.03
C LYS A 17 -15.24 -25.09 9.45
N VAL A 18 -14.85 -25.38 8.21
CA VAL A 18 -15.17 -26.66 7.57
C VAL A 18 -14.46 -27.82 8.24
N MET A 19 -13.22 -27.66 8.74
CA MET A 19 -12.53 -28.69 9.52
C MET A 19 -13.29 -29.01 10.81
N GLU A 20 -13.79 -27.99 11.51
CA GLU A 20 -14.65 -28.20 12.69
C GLU A 20 -15.92 -28.99 12.33
N ASP A 21 -16.60 -28.58 11.25
CA ASP A 21 -17.87 -29.19 10.83
C ASP A 21 -17.71 -30.66 10.38
N VAL A 22 -16.53 -31.03 9.85
CA VAL A 22 -16.18 -32.43 9.50
C VAL A 22 -15.82 -33.25 10.74
N GLY A 23 -15.65 -32.63 11.92
CA GLY A 23 -15.30 -33.30 13.17
C GLY A 23 -13.81 -33.54 13.33
N PHE A 24 -12.97 -32.70 12.72
CA PHE A 24 -11.52 -32.76 12.89
C PHE A 24 -11.10 -32.39 14.32
N ASP A 25 -9.97 -32.93 14.80
CA ASP A 25 -9.49 -32.67 16.16
C ASP A 25 -9.17 -31.18 16.36
N LYS A 26 -9.93 -30.52 17.26
CA LYS A 26 -9.84 -29.09 17.55
C LYS A 26 -8.43 -28.65 17.97
N HIS A 27 -7.68 -29.50 18.66
CA HIS A 27 -6.32 -29.19 19.09
C HIS A 27 -5.32 -29.22 17.92
N TYR A 28 -5.64 -29.92 16.83
CA TYR A 28 -4.77 -30.02 15.65
C TYR A 28 -5.14 -29.05 14.52
N ILE A 29 -6.35 -28.47 14.52
CA ILE A 29 -6.82 -27.55 13.46
C ILE A 29 -5.81 -26.45 13.14
N LYS A 30 -5.28 -25.74 14.15
CA LYS A 30 -4.29 -24.66 13.93
C LYS A 30 -3.04 -25.14 13.19
N THR A 31 -2.50 -26.29 13.58
CA THR A 31 -1.33 -26.89 12.91
C THR A 31 -1.69 -27.44 11.53
N ALA A 32 -2.90 -27.96 11.35
CA ALA A 32 -3.37 -28.45 10.07
C ALA A 32 -3.49 -27.31 9.06
N LEU A 33 -4.02 -26.14 9.43
CA LEU A 33 -4.24 -25.00 8.55
C LEU A 33 -3.00 -24.58 7.75
N SER A 34 -1.79 -24.69 8.33
CA SER A 34 -0.55 -24.37 7.62
C SER A 34 -0.25 -25.30 6.43
N LYS A 35 -0.96 -26.43 6.31
CA LYS A 35 -0.89 -27.38 5.19
C LYS A 35 -1.98 -27.16 4.13
N TYR A 36 -2.97 -26.31 4.40
CA TYR A 36 -4.07 -26.02 3.47
C TYR A 36 -4.00 -24.60 2.90
N ARG A 37 -3.06 -23.78 3.37
CA ARG A 37 -2.79 -22.44 2.88
C ARG A 37 -1.65 -22.50 1.88
N PHE A 38 -2.01 -22.35 0.61
CA PHE A 38 -1.08 -22.36 -0.51
C PHE A 38 -0.66 -20.93 -0.85
N GLU A 39 0.63 -20.74 -1.06
CA GLU A 39 1.27 -19.47 -1.37
C GLU A 39 2.04 -19.58 -2.68
N LEU A 40 2.07 -18.46 -3.41
CA LEU A 40 2.85 -18.28 -4.61
C LEU A 40 3.86 -17.16 -4.35
N ILE A 41 5.15 -17.50 -4.42
CA ILE A 41 6.25 -16.59 -4.08
C ILE A 41 7.15 -16.46 -5.30
N LYS A 42 7.34 -15.23 -5.78
CA LYS A 42 8.30 -14.92 -6.83
C LYS A 42 9.62 -14.46 -6.21
N ILE A 43 10.70 -15.14 -6.54
CA ILE A 43 12.07 -14.79 -6.11
C ILE A 43 12.83 -14.35 -7.34
N HIS A 44 13.30 -13.11 -7.34
CA HIS A 44 13.94 -12.52 -8.50
C HIS A 44 15.44 -12.81 -8.57
N ASN A 45 15.96 -12.92 -9.80
CA ASN A 45 17.37 -12.72 -10.11
C ASN A 45 18.35 -13.69 -9.41
N LEU A 46 17.96 -14.95 -9.19
CA LEU A 46 18.85 -15.97 -8.64
C LEU A 46 19.84 -16.46 -9.69
N SER A 47 21.07 -16.79 -9.28
CA SER A 47 21.99 -17.49 -10.18
C SER A 47 21.43 -18.86 -10.58
N SER A 48 21.75 -19.35 -11.77
CA SER A 48 21.29 -20.68 -12.23
C SER A 48 21.61 -21.82 -11.26
N PRO A 49 22.80 -21.90 -10.62
CA PRO A 49 23.04 -22.87 -9.56
C PRO A 49 22.10 -22.72 -8.36
N ALA A 50 21.85 -21.49 -7.89
CA ALA A 50 20.95 -21.23 -6.77
C ALA A 50 19.49 -21.62 -7.11
N ALA A 51 19.01 -21.24 -8.29
CA ALA A 51 17.67 -21.60 -8.76
C ALA A 51 17.50 -23.12 -8.93
N SER A 52 18.54 -23.82 -9.39
CA SER A 52 18.55 -25.29 -9.47
C SER A 52 18.43 -25.95 -8.11
N ILE A 53 19.21 -25.50 -7.12
CA ILE A 53 19.18 -26.03 -5.75
C ILE A 53 17.81 -25.76 -5.12
N LEU A 54 17.32 -24.52 -5.22
CA LEU A 54 16.00 -24.14 -4.68
C LEU A 54 14.90 -25.03 -5.27
N LYS A 55 14.91 -25.25 -6.58
CA LYS A 55 13.94 -26.13 -7.24
C LYS A 55 14.01 -27.57 -6.74
N GLN A 56 15.20 -28.14 -6.63
CA GLN A 56 15.36 -29.52 -6.15
C GLN A 56 14.89 -29.67 -4.70
N LEU A 57 15.20 -28.69 -3.85
CA LEU A 57 14.77 -28.70 -2.46
C LEU A 57 13.27 -28.48 -2.31
N ALA A 58 12.66 -27.60 -3.12
CA ALA A 58 11.22 -27.42 -3.16
C ALA A 58 10.50 -28.74 -3.50
N LEU A 59 10.96 -29.44 -4.55
CA LEU A 59 10.43 -30.76 -4.91
C LEU A 59 10.61 -31.79 -3.79
N SER A 60 11.74 -31.74 -3.05
CA SER A 60 12.00 -32.65 -1.93
C SER A 60 11.05 -32.51 -0.74
N VAL A 61 10.37 -31.36 -0.61
CA VAL A 61 9.35 -31.11 0.43
C VAL A 61 7.91 -31.20 -0.13
N GLY A 62 7.76 -31.65 -1.39
CA GLY A 62 6.47 -31.73 -2.07
C GLY A 62 5.89 -30.38 -2.51
N ALA A 63 6.71 -29.33 -2.50
CA ALA A 63 6.39 -28.05 -3.15
C ALA A 63 6.79 -28.10 -4.63
N ASP A 64 6.49 -27.04 -5.38
CA ASP A 64 6.94 -26.89 -6.77
C ASP A 64 7.65 -25.56 -6.97
N ALA A 65 8.57 -25.51 -7.93
CA ALA A 65 9.29 -24.31 -8.30
C ALA A 65 9.52 -24.27 -9.83
N ALA A 66 8.91 -23.28 -10.47
CA ALA A 66 9.16 -22.97 -11.87
C ALA A 66 10.39 -22.07 -12.00
N VAL A 67 11.27 -22.42 -12.93
CA VAL A 67 12.53 -21.72 -13.22
C VAL A 67 12.71 -21.65 -14.73
N HIS A 68 13.60 -20.78 -15.22
CA HIS A 68 13.92 -20.73 -16.65
C HIS A 68 14.45 -22.07 -17.16
N ARG A 69 14.02 -22.50 -18.36
CA ARG A 69 14.33 -23.83 -18.93
C ARG A 69 15.83 -24.13 -19.04
N GLU A 70 16.65 -23.11 -19.19
CA GLU A 70 18.11 -23.24 -19.35
C GLU A 70 18.90 -23.10 -18.05
N VAL A 71 18.22 -23.05 -16.90
CA VAL A 71 18.87 -23.09 -15.58
C VAL A 71 19.65 -24.39 -15.40
N ILE A 72 19.07 -25.53 -15.82
CA ILE A 72 19.69 -26.85 -15.68
C ILE A 72 20.97 -27.01 -16.52
N THR A 73 21.06 -26.29 -17.64
CA THR A 73 22.24 -26.27 -18.52
C THR A 73 23.18 -25.10 -18.21
N CYS A 74 22.83 -24.23 -17.26
CA CYS A 74 23.54 -23.00 -16.93
C CYS A 74 23.81 -22.07 -18.13
N LYS A 75 22.99 -22.13 -19.19
CA LYS A 75 23.15 -21.21 -20.35
C LYS A 75 22.61 -19.80 -20.08
N VAL A 76 21.67 -19.68 -19.13
CA VAL A 76 21.34 -18.39 -18.53
C VAL A 76 22.14 -18.23 -17.25
N GLU A 77 22.65 -17.02 -16.99
CA GLU A 77 23.37 -16.72 -15.76
C GLU A 77 22.41 -16.67 -14.56
N LYS A 78 21.22 -16.09 -14.79
CA LYS A 78 20.22 -15.78 -13.77
C LYS A 78 18.82 -16.22 -14.19
N SER A 79 17.97 -16.48 -13.20
CA SER A 79 16.57 -16.84 -13.37
C SER A 79 15.75 -16.33 -12.19
N ASP A 80 14.57 -15.83 -12.50
CA ASP A 80 13.49 -15.75 -11.51
C ASP A 80 13.01 -17.16 -11.17
N VAL A 81 12.44 -17.32 -9.97
CA VAL A 81 11.83 -18.56 -9.50
C VAL A 81 10.41 -18.27 -9.02
N LEU A 82 9.43 -19.00 -9.53
CA LEU A 82 8.07 -19.01 -8.99
C LEU A 82 7.91 -20.26 -8.11
N LEU A 83 7.92 -20.06 -6.80
CA LEU A 83 7.76 -21.10 -5.78
C LEU A 83 6.27 -21.21 -5.41
N GLY A 84 5.71 -22.41 -5.55
CA GLY A 84 4.37 -22.76 -5.09
C GLY A 84 4.46 -23.74 -3.93
N CYS A 85 4.00 -23.35 -2.75
CA CYS A 85 4.14 -24.16 -1.54
C CYS A 85 3.07 -23.83 -0.49
N THR A 86 2.89 -24.73 0.47
CA THR A 86 2.13 -24.42 1.70
C THR A 86 3.04 -23.84 2.78
N GLN A 87 2.49 -23.16 3.78
CA GLN A 87 3.29 -22.64 4.92
C GLN A 87 4.13 -23.72 5.60
N ALA A 88 3.59 -24.93 5.75
CA ALA A 88 4.33 -26.07 6.31
C ALA A 88 5.54 -26.44 5.44
N GLN A 89 5.37 -26.47 4.11
CA GLN A 89 6.43 -26.78 3.16
C GLN A 89 7.45 -25.65 3.07
N LEU A 90 7.02 -24.39 3.14
CA LEU A 90 7.90 -23.22 3.15
C LEU A 90 8.86 -23.27 4.34
N LYS A 91 8.34 -23.60 5.54
CA LYS A 91 9.16 -23.75 6.75
C LYS A 91 10.19 -24.88 6.60
N GLU A 92 9.79 -26.04 6.10
CA GLU A 92 10.73 -27.16 5.87
C GLU A 92 11.79 -26.82 4.81
N LEU A 93 11.37 -26.16 3.72
CA LEU A 93 12.26 -25.70 2.66
C LEU A 93 13.29 -24.69 3.19
N ALA A 94 12.85 -23.71 4.00
CA ALA A 94 13.72 -22.72 4.60
C ALA A 94 14.81 -23.39 5.46
N GLU A 95 14.47 -24.35 6.33
CA GLU A 95 15.48 -25.09 7.11
C GLU A 95 16.53 -25.78 6.23
N LYS A 96 16.13 -26.36 5.10
CA LYS A 96 17.06 -27.00 4.16
C LYS A 96 17.95 -25.98 3.43
N LEU A 97 17.44 -24.78 3.14
CA LEU A 97 18.17 -23.70 2.45
C LEU A 97 19.29 -23.08 3.31
N LYS A 98 19.18 -23.09 4.65
CA LYS A 98 20.17 -22.49 5.57
C LYS A 98 21.60 -23.00 5.38
N TYR A 99 21.73 -24.23 4.89
CA TYR A 99 23.01 -24.91 4.73
C TYR A 99 23.52 -24.90 3.27
N GLN A 100 22.84 -24.19 2.37
CA GLN A 100 23.15 -24.19 0.95
C GLN A 100 24.03 -22.99 0.53
N PRO A 101 24.87 -23.14 -0.51
CA PRO A 101 25.70 -22.06 -1.05
C PRO A 101 24.87 -20.98 -1.78
N PHE A 102 25.56 -20.04 -2.44
CA PHE A 102 24.96 -19.01 -3.30
C PHE A 102 23.93 -18.10 -2.62
N LYS A 103 24.19 -17.74 -1.35
CA LYS A 103 23.32 -16.88 -0.53
C LYS A 103 21.91 -17.45 -0.28
N LEU A 104 21.68 -18.74 -0.52
CA LEU A 104 20.40 -19.39 -0.21
C LEU A 104 20.05 -19.34 1.28
N LYS A 105 21.05 -19.20 2.17
CA LYS A 105 20.83 -18.88 3.59
C LYS A 105 20.11 -17.55 3.80
N GLU A 106 20.43 -16.51 3.02
CA GLU A 106 19.75 -15.21 3.11
C GLU A 106 18.29 -15.34 2.62
N ILE A 107 18.07 -16.09 1.53
CA ILE A 107 16.73 -16.40 1.04
C ILE A 107 15.90 -17.14 2.10
N SER A 108 16.51 -18.10 2.82
CA SER A 108 15.82 -18.78 3.92
C SER A 108 15.26 -17.79 4.94
N SER A 109 16.03 -16.78 5.34
CA SER A 109 15.56 -15.79 6.31
C SER A 109 14.42 -14.96 5.73
N LEU A 110 14.58 -14.45 4.51
CA LEU A 110 13.57 -13.63 3.84
C LEU A 110 12.25 -14.37 3.61
N LEU A 111 12.29 -15.67 3.28
CA LEU A 111 11.08 -16.49 3.12
C LEU A 111 10.34 -16.70 4.44
N LEU A 112 11.08 -16.86 5.55
CA LEU A 112 10.47 -16.98 6.87
C LEU A 112 9.85 -15.65 7.31
N ASP A 113 10.54 -14.53 7.07
CA ASP A 113 10.00 -13.19 7.36
C ASP A 113 8.73 -12.92 6.56
N LEU A 114 8.69 -13.31 5.28
CA LEU A 114 7.51 -13.20 4.44
C LEU A 114 6.31 -13.99 5.00
N SER A 115 6.55 -15.19 5.54
CA SER A 115 5.49 -16.01 6.15
C SER A 115 4.89 -15.41 7.43
N ILE A 116 5.60 -14.47 8.05
CA ILE A 116 5.19 -13.77 9.29
C ILE A 116 4.61 -12.38 8.98
N ALA A 117 4.94 -11.81 7.81
CA ALA A 117 4.65 -10.44 7.40
C ALA A 117 3.14 -10.09 7.29
N GLU A 118 2.23 -11.03 7.51
CA GLU A 118 0.79 -10.74 7.59
C GLU A 118 0.42 -9.83 8.78
N ASN A 119 1.28 -9.71 9.80
CA ASN A 119 1.04 -8.85 10.97
C ASN A 119 1.88 -7.56 10.90
N ILE A 120 1.30 -6.52 10.31
CA ILE A 120 1.88 -5.17 10.34
C ILE A 120 1.59 -4.55 11.71
N SER A 121 2.63 -4.04 12.38
CA SER A 121 2.50 -3.35 13.66
C SER A 121 1.52 -2.17 13.57
N PRO A 122 0.65 -1.96 14.58
CA PRO A 122 -0.17 -0.75 14.64
C PRO A 122 0.70 0.50 14.65
N LEU A 123 0.23 1.55 13.97
CA LEU A 123 0.89 2.86 13.99
C LEU A 123 0.28 3.73 15.08
N GLN A 124 1.11 4.23 16.00
CA GLN A 124 0.68 5.21 17.00
C GLN A 124 0.98 6.62 16.50
N VAL A 125 -0.06 7.46 16.40
CA VAL A 125 0.09 8.88 16.08
C VAL A 125 -0.69 9.68 17.12
N ARG A 126 0.02 10.47 17.92
CA ARG A 126 -0.57 11.16 19.09
C ARG A 126 -1.29 10.16 20.00
N ASP A 127 -2.58 10.40 20.28
CA ASP A 127 -3.45 9.54 21.09
C ASP A 127 -4.21 8.49 20.25
N THR A 128 -3.99 8.45 18.93
CA THR A 128 -4.70 7.57 18.00
C THR A 128 -3.82 6.38 17.59
N THR A 129 -4.36 5.17 17.77
CA THR A 129 -3.77 3.94 17.26
C THR A 129 -4.44 3.52 15.96
N PHE A 130 -3.65 3.46 14.88
CA PHE A 130 -4.04 2.86 13.61
C PHE A 130 -3.80 1.34 13.67
N ASP A 131 -4.85 0.60 13.98
CA ASP A 131 -4.88 -0.85 13.90
C ASP A 131 -5.36 -1.25 12.50
N TRP A 132 -4.40 -1.62 11.65
CA TRP A 132 -4.60 -2.01 10.26
C TRP A 132 -5.53 -3.21 10.08
N ASN A 133 -5.70 -4.02 11.13
CA ASN A 133 -6.59 -5.16 11.15
C ASN A 133 -8.01 -4.80 11.59
N LYS A 134 -8.26 -3.60 12.14
CA LYS A 134 -9.57 -3.21 12.70
C LYS A 134 -10.54 -2.57 11.72
N LYS A 135 -10.09 -1.65 10.87
CA LYS A 135 -10.92 -1.07 9.80
C LYS A 135 -10.09 -0.57 8.61
N THR A 136 -10.75 -0.18 7.53
CA THR A 136 -10.12 0.62 6.46
C THR A 136 -10.19 2.09 6.87
N TYR A 137 -9.05 2.78 6.89
CA TYR A 137 -8.98 4.18 7.31
C TYR A 137 -9.23 5.12 6.13
N ILE A 138 -9.90 6.24 6.40
CA ILE A 138 -10.25 7.22 5.37
C ILE A 138 -9.38 8.46 5.51
N MET A 139 -8.63 8.77 4.46
CA MET A 139 -7.88 10.01 4.34
C MET A 139 -8.62 11.00 3.45
N GLY A 140 -9.08 12.12 4.01
CA GLY A 140 -9.78 13.18 3.30
C GLY A 140 -8.82 14.17 2.64
N ILE A 141 -8.96 14.41 1.34
CA ILE A 141 -8.11 15.34 0.57
C ILE A 141 -8.58 16.78 0.76
N LEU A 142 -7.69 17.64 1.26
CA LEU A 142 -7.87 19.08 1.40
C LEU A 142 -6.80 19.84 0.60
N ASN A 143 -7.12 20.19 -0.65
CA ASN A 143 -6.23 21.03 -1.46
C ASN A 143 -6.43 22.50 -1.13
N VAL A 144 -5.37 23.19 -0.74
CA VAL A 144 -5.35 24.62 -0.41
C VAL A 144 -4.69 25.41 -1.55
N THR A 145 -5.22 25.22 -2.77
CA THR A 145 -4.78 25.97 -3.96
C THR A 145 -5.79 27.06 -4.34
N PRO A 146 -5.36 28.16 -4.99
CA PRO A 146 -6.24 29.26 -5.38
C PRO A 146 -7.45 28.79 -6.23
N ASP A 147 -7.23 27.83 -7.12
CA ASP A 147 -8.26 27.30 -8.03
C ASP A 147 -9.27 26.38 -7.33
N SER A 148 -8.99 25.93 -6.10
CA SER A 148 -9.84 24.99 -5.36
C SER A 148 -11.04 25.67 -4.68
N PHE A 149 -11.02 27.00 -4.54
CA PHE A 149 -12.05 27.79 -3.83
C PHE A 149 -12.34 29.12 -4.56
N SER A 150 -12.53 29.04 -5.88
CA SER A 150 -12.44 30.13 -6.87
C SER A 150 -13.36 31.37 -6.72
N ASP A 151 -14.00 31.60 -5.57
CA ASP A 151 -14.92 32.74 -5.37
C ASP A 151 -14.44 33.77 -4.32
N GLY A 152 -13.21 33.66 -3.77
CA GLY A 152 -12.76 34.54 -2.68
C GLY A 152 -11.26 34.86 -2.62
N GLY A 153 -10.91 35.98 -1.98
CA GLY A 153 -9.52 36.38 -1.70
C GLY A 153 -8.76 35.42 -0.77
N LYS A 154 -7.45 35.65 -0.54
CA LYS A 154 -6.57 34.74 0.21
C LYS A 154 -7.11 34.32 1.60
N PHE A 155 -7.74 35.23 2.35
CA PHE A 155 -8.33 34.92 3.66
C PHE A 155 -9.60 34.07 3.57
N LEU A 156 -10.45 34.30 2.56
CA LEU A 156 -11.66 33.51 2.32
C LEU A 156 -11.31 32.06 1.95
N ASN A 157 -10.20 31.84 1.26
CA ASN A 157 -9.72 30.51 0.90
C ASN A 157 -9.22 29.71 2.12
N THR A 158 -8.59 30.38 3.09
CA THR A 158 -8.17 29.74 4.35
C THR A 158 -9.36 29.32 5.21
N ASP A 159 -10.34 30.22 5.41
CA ASP A 159 -11.54 29.91 6.19
C ASP A 159 -12.38 28.81 5.52
N ALA A 160 -12.48 28.82 4.19
CA ALA A 160 -13.14 27.76 3.44
C ALA A 160 -12.43 26.41 3.63
N ALA A 161 -11.09 26.37 3.59
CA ALA A 161 -10.31 25.17 3.83
C ALA A 161 -10.52 24.62 5.26
N ILE A 162 -10.51 25.49 6.27
CA ILE A 162 -10.76 25.10 7.67
C ILE A 162 -12.19 24.53 7.81
N ASN A 163 -13.19 25.22 7.27
CA ASN A 163 -14.58 24.73 7.28
C ASN A 163 -14.74 23.38 6.57
N ARG A 164 -14.05 23.20 5.44
CA ARG A 164 -14.04 21.92 4.73
C ARG A 164 -13.39 20.82 5.56
N ALA A 165 -12.30 21.09 6.26
CA ALA A 165 -11.68 20.15 7.18
C ALA A 165 -12.65 19.73 8.31
N ARG A 166 -13.33 20.69 8.95
CA ARG A 166 -14.36 20.42 9.98
C ARG A 166 -15.44 19.47 9.47
N MET A 167 -15.93 19.72 8.26
CA MET A 167 -16.94 18.87 7.64
C MET A 167 -16.40 17.45 7.37
N MET A 168 -15.18 17.31 6.84
CA MET A 168 -14.58 15.99 6.62
C MET A 168 -14.42 15.20 7.94
N ILE A 169 -14.03 15.85 9.02
CA ILE A 169 -13.94 15.23 10.35
C ILE A 169 -15.31 14.72 10.80
N GLN A 170 -16.36 15.55 10.67
CA GLN A 170 -17.74 15.15 11.01
C GLN A 170 -18.26 14.01 10.13
N GLN A 171 -17.83 13.95 8.87
CA GLN A 171 -18.17 12.90 7.92
C GLN A 171 -17.43 11.58 8.18
N GLY A 172 -16.47 11.56 9.10
CA GLY A 172 -15.75 10.36 9.53
C GLY A 172 -14.37 10.17 8.89
N ALA A 173 -13.71 11.24 8.45
CA ALA A 173 -12.31 11.17 8.04
C ALA A 173 -11.41 10.83 9.25
N ASP A 174 -10.51 9.88 9.06
CA ASP A 174 -9.51 9.50 10.07
C ASP A 174 -8.25 10.37 9.96
N ILE A 175 -7.91 10.80 8.75
CA ILE A 175 -6.77 11.65 8.44
C ILE A 175 -7.24 12.78 7.51
N ILE A 176 -6.79 14.00 7.75
CA ILE A 176 -6.94 15.12 6.81
C ILE A 176 -5.60 15.36 6.13
N ASP A 177 -5.57 15.22 4.80
CA ASP A 177 -4.36 15.37 4.00
C ASP A 177 -4.38 16.73 3.28
N ILE A 178 -3.46 17.59 3.68
CA ILE A 178 -3.43 19.01 3.30
C ILE A 178 -2.34 19.21 2.27
N GLY A 179 -2.70 19.69 1.08
CA GLY A 179 -1.74 19.97 0.00
C GLY A 179 -1.77 21.44 -0.41
N GLY A 180 -0.61 22.08 -0.44
CA GLY A 180 -0.44 23.47 -0.92
C GLY A 180 -0.06 23.59 -2.40
N GLU A 181 0.40 22.48 -2.99
CA GLU A 181 0.82 22.35 -4.38
C GLU A 181 -0.13 21.42 -5.15
N SER A 182 -0.43 21.76 -6.40
CA SER A 182 -1.14 20.83 -7.29
C SER A 182 -0.16 19.86 -7.92
N THR A 183 -0.28 18.57 -7.58
CA THR A 183 0.52 17.48 -8.19
C THR A 183 -0.07 16.97 -9.53
N ARG A 184 -1.04 17.72 -10.10
CA ARG A 184 -1.64 17.39 -11.41
C ARG A 184 -0.65 17.61 -12.55
N PRO A 185 -0.70 16.80 -13.62
CA PRO A 185 0.14 17.01 -14.80
C PRO A 185 -0.03 18.44 -15.36
N GLY A 186 1.10 19.14 -15.56
CA GLY A 186 1.14 20.50 -16.12
C GLY A 186 0.90 21.63 -15.12
N ALA A 187 0.78 21.36 -13.82
CA ALA A 187 0.73 22.42 -12.81
C ALA A 187 2.07 23.17 -12.72
N GLU A 188 2.00 24.48 -12.47
CA GLU A 188 3.18 25.29 -12.19
C GLU A 188 3.75 24.97 -10.80
N GLU A 189 5.07 24.93 -10.71
CA GLU A 189 5.78 24.75 -9.44
C GLU A 189 5.54 25.96 -8.54
N VAL A 190 5.23 25.69 -7.28
CA VAL A 190 4.98 26.71 -6.27
C VAL A 190 6.24 26.89 -5.44
N SER A 191 6.63 28.13 -5.15
CA SER A 191 7.77 28.37 -4.25
C SER A 191 7.49 27.84 -2.84
N VAL A 192 8.52 27.37 -2.13
CA VAL A 192 8.41 26.90 -0.74
C VAL A 192 7.67 27.91 0.14
N THR A 193 8.03 29.19 0.06
CA THR A 193 7.38 30.28 0.81
C THR A 193 5.89 30.39 0.51
N GLU A 194 5.49 30.21 -0.75
CA GLU A 194 4.09 30.27 -1.13
C GLU A 194 3.31 29.03 -0.65
N GLU A 195 3.90 27.84 -0.74
CA GLU A 195 3.32 26.61 -0.22
C GLU A 195 3.09 26.71 1.31
N LEU A 196 4.10 27.17 2.06
CA LEU A 196 4.00 27.43 3.50
C LEU A 196 2.88 28.42 3.84
N ASN A 197 2.78 29.53 3.10
CA ASN A 197 1.75 30.54 3.31
C ASN A 197 0.33 29.99 3.08
N ARG A 198 0.18 28.94 2.25
CA ARG A 198 -1.11 28.26 2.01
C ARG A 198 -1.43 27.28 3.13
N VAL A 199 -0.49 26.40 3.49
CA VAL A 199 -0.77 25.25 4.37
C VAL A 199 -0.71 25.57 5.86
N LEU A 200 0.25 26.40 6.31
CA LEU A 200 0.48 26.61 7.74
C LEU A 200 -0.71 27.26 8.49
N PRO A 201 -1.43 28.25 7.93
CA PRO A 201 -2.60 28.80 8.61
C PRO A 201 -3.69 27.76 8.84
N VAL A 202 -3.91 26.87 7.85
CA VAL A 202 -4.92 25.81 7.91
C VAL A 202 -4.53 24.74 8.93
N ILE A 203 -3.26 24.29 8.92
CA ILE A 203 -2.74 23.31 9.88
C ILE A 203 -2.89 23.82 11.32
N ARG A 204 -2.48 25.07 11.58
CA ARG A 204 -2.55 25.67 12.92
C ARG A 204 -3.98 25.76 13.42
N ALA A 205 -4.90 26.27 12.60
CA ALA A 205 -6.30 26.41 12.96
C ALA A 205 -6.96 25.04 13.27
N ILE A 206 -6.76 24.04 12.42
CA ILE A 206 -7.31 22.69 12.65
C ILE A 206 -6.74 22.10 13.95
N ARG A 207 -5.43 22.28 14.19
CA ARG A 207 -4.77 21.74 15.39
C ARG A 207 -5.24 22.43 16.68
N GLU A 208 -5.44 23.74 16.65
CA GLU A 208 -5.95 24.52 17.78
C GLU A 208 -7.38 24.08 18.15
N GLU A 209 -8.22 23.81 17.14
CA GLU A 209 -9.61 23.40 17.33
C GLU A 209 -9.77 21.93 17.73
N ASN A 210 -8.91 21.05 17.20
CA ASN A 210 -9.00 19.62 17.42
C ASN A 210 -7.63 18.95 17.54
N ARG A 211 -7.24 18.66 18.80
CA ARG A 211 -5.97 18.00 19.12
C ARG A 211 -5.88 16.52 18.74
N SER A 212 -7.02 15.87 18.50
CA SER A 212 -7.10 14.43 18.17
C SER A 212 -7.07 14.12 16.68
N VAL A 213 -7.40 15.10 15.83
CA VAL A 213 -7.37 14.90 14.37
C VAL A 213 -5.95 14.66 13.91
N ILE A 214 -5.78 13.66 13.06
CA ILE A 214 -4.51 13.35 12.43
C ILE A 214 -4.39 14.17 11.15
N ILE A 215 -3.30 14.92 11.03
CA ILE A 215 -3.05 15.82 9.91
C ILE A 215 -1.87 15.27 9.10
N SER A 216 -2.09 15.04 7.81
CA SER A 216 -1.04 14.72 6.84
C SER A 216 -0.72 15.95 6.01
N ILE A 217 0.57 16.19 5.72
CA ILE A 217 1.03 17.21 4.78
C ILE A 217 1.44 16.55 3.46
N ASP A 218 0.73 16.83 2.37
CA ASP A 218 1.07 16.42 1.00
C ASP A 218 2.05 17.43 0.41
N THR A 219 3.34 17.10 0.46
CA THR A 219 4.41 17.97 -0.03
C THR A 219 5.61 17.15 -0.51
N ARG A 220 6.33 17.72 -1.48
CA ARG A 220 7.60 17.18 -2.00
C ARG A 220 8.81 17.96 -1.49
N ASN A 221 8.59 19.04 -0.72
CA ASN A 221 9.63 19.95 -0.23
C ASN A 221 9.93 19.68 1.25
N SER A 222 11.18 19.37 1.58
CA SER A 222 11.60 19.01 2.94
C SER A 222 11.39 20.15 3.93
N GLU A 223 11.62 21.40 3.52
CA GLU A 223 11.37 22.59 4.36
C GLU A 223 9.89 22.73 4.71
N VAL A 224 8.99 22.49 3.75
CA VAL A 224 7.53 22.49 3.99
C VAL A 224 7.14 21.38 4.95
N ALA A 225 7.69 20.18 4.78
CA ALA A 225 7.45 19.06 5.68
C ALA A 225 7.88 19.39 7.13
N LYS A 226 9.09 19.95 7.32
CA LYS A 226 9.61 20.35 8.64
C LYS A 226 8.69 21.36 9.31
N GLU A 227 8.39 22.46 8.63
CA GLU A 227 7.55 23.52 9.16
C GLU A 227 6.12 23.05 9.43
N ALA A 228 5.54 22.24 8.54
CA ALA A 228 4.21 21.67 8.74
C ALA A 228 4.13 20.81 10.01
N VAL A 229 5.11 19.91 10.22
CA VAL A 229 5.16 19.05 11.41
C VAL A 229 5.36 19.86 12.69
N ILE A 230 6.27 20.84 12.67
CA ILE A 230 6.47 21.77 13.80
C ILE A 230 5.17 22.50 14.17
N ASN A 231 4.38 22.88 13.17
CA ASN A 231 3.11 23.60 13.36
C ASN A 231 1.90 22.68 13.61
N GLY A 232 2.11 21.35 13.67
CA GLY A 232 1.09 20.39 14.16
C GLY A 232 0.60 19.37 13.15
N ALA A 233 1.21 19.26 11.96
CA ALA A 233 1.06 18.08 11.12
C ALA A 233 1.70 16.85 11.79
N ASP A 234 1.20 15.67 11.48
CA ASP A 234 1.61 14.42 12.12
C ASP A 234 2.23 13.41 11.14
N ILE A 235 1.87 13.49 9.85
CA ILE A 235 2.33 12.55 8.81
C ILE A 235 2.86 13.37 7.63
N VAL A 236 3.99 12.96 7.05
CA VAL A 236 4.49 13.50 5.78
C VAL A 236 4.04 12.59 4.64
N ASN A 237 3.32 13.14 3.65
CA ASN A 237 2.92 12.43 2.45
C ASN A 237 3.77 12.92 1.26
N ASP A 238 4.80 12.16 0.89
CA ASP A 238 5.70 12.50 -0.21
C ASP A 238 5.38 11.67 -1.45
N VAL A 239 4.62 12.28 -2.36
CA VAL A 239 4.27 11.69 -3.65
C VAL A 239 5.48 11.48 -4.59
N SER A 240 6.63 12.11 -4.32
CA SER A 240 7.87 11.81 -5.05
C SER A 240 8.58 10.57 -4.51
N GLY A 241 8.26 10.18 -3.27
CA GLY A 241 8.94 9.16 -2.49
C GLY A 241 10.46 9.34 -2.51
N PHE A 242 10.91 10.51 -2.05
CA PHE A 242 12.30 10.96 -1.91
C PHE A 242 13.05 11.27 -3.22
N ASN A 243 12.34 11.38 -4.34
CA ASN A 243 12.99 11.63 -5.63
C ASN A 243 13.04 13.13 -6.00
N TRP A 244 12.25 13.98 -5.34
CA TRP A 244 12.18 15.41 -5.66
C TRP A 244 13.20 16.22 -4.85
N ASP A 245 13.06 16.22 -3.53
CA ASP A 245 13.97 16.90 -2.61
C ASP A 245 14.87 15.86 -1.92
N PRO A 246 16.21 15.89 -2.16
CA PRO A 246 17.14 14.93 -1.57
C PRO A 246 17.19 15.01 -0.03
N GLU A 247 16.82 16.14 0.57
CA GLU A 247 16.80 16.31 2.03
C GLU A 247 15.52 15.79 2.68
N MET A 248 14.49 15.40 1.90
CA MET A 248 13.22 14.93 2.46
C MET A 248 13.40 13.71 3.37
N ILE A 249 14.25 12.77 2.98
CA ILE A 249 14.48 11.55 3.77
C ILE A 249 15.15 11.87 5.12
N ASN A 250 16.11 12.81 5.13
CA ASN A 250 16.78 13.27 6.34
C ASN A 250 15.80 14.06 7.22
N ALA A 251 14.98 14.92 6.61
CA ALA A 251 13.97 15.70 7.32
C ALA A 251 12.98 14.79 8.07
N VAL A 252 12.42 13.77 7.40
CA VAL A 252 11.51 12.82 8.03
C VAL A 252 12.21 12.02 9.13
N ALA A 253 13.46 11.59 8.90
CA ALA A 253 14.25 10.90 9.91
C ALA A 253 14.52 11.77 11.15
N GLU A 254 14.78 13.07 11.00
CA GLU A 254 14.93 14.00 12.13
C GLU A 254 13.61 14.20 12.88
N LEU A 255 12.50 14.32 12.16
CA LEU A 255 11.17 14.56 12.74
C LEU A 255 10.60 13.34 13.47
N GLN A 256 11.09 12.13 13.15
CA GLN A 256 10.60 10.85 13.68
C GLN A 256 9.07 10.68 13.53
N CYS A 257 8.49 11.28 12.49
CA CYS A 257 7.07 11.17 12.17
C CYS A 257 6.82 10.07 11.13
N PRO A 258 5.58 9.57 11.02
CA PRO A 258 5.18 8.71 9.91
C PRO A 258 5.34 9.37 8.55
N VAL A 259 5.63 8.55 7.54
CA VAL A 259 5.81 8.96 6.15
C VAL A 259 5.08 8.03 5.19
N ILE A 260 4.41 8.61 4.20
CA ILE A 260 3.84 7.90 3.07
C ILE A 260 4.81 8.04 1.90
N ILE A 261 5.31 6.91 1.43
CA ILE A 261 6.27 6.81 0.33
C ILE A 261 5.54 6.31 -0.91
N MET A 262 5.39 7.19 -1.90
CA MET A 262 4.73 6.82 -3.16
C MET A 262 5.72 6.41 -4.25
N HIS A 263 5.30 5.47 -5.10
CA HIS A 263 5.92 5.26 -6.40
C HIS A 263 5.34 6.21 -7.45
N SER A 264 6.21 7.02 -8.06
CA SER A 264 5.90 7.89 -9.19
C SER A 264 7.07 7.88 -10.17
N LEU A 265 6.78 8.09 -11.47
CA LEU A 265 7.81 8.38 -12.45
C LEU A 265 8.30 9.82 -12.28
N SER A 266 9.59 10.03 -12.51
CA SER A 266 10.40 11.14 -11.97
C SER A 266 9.90 12.55 -12.27
N ASP A 267 9.27 12.78 -13.42
CA ASP A 267 8.84 14.11 -13.83
C ASP A 267 7.32 14.17 -14.03
N PRO A 268 6.57 14.89 -13.17
CA PRO A 268 5.12 15.04 -13.31
C PRO A 268 4.66 15.63 -14.65
N LYS A 269 5.51 16.39 -15.33
CA LYS A 269 5.22 17.02 -16.62
C LYS A 269 5.29 16.01 -17.77
N THR A 270 6.20 15.04 -17.70
CA THR A 270 6.40 14.02 -18.75
C THR A 270 5.92 12.62 -18.38
N MET A 271 5.59 12.34 -17.12
CA MET A 271 5.27 10.99 -16.65
C MET A 271 4.08 10.36 -17.38
N GLN A 272 3.13 11.16 -17.87
CA GLN A 272 1.96 10.67 -18.61
C GLN A 272 2.23 10.46 -20.10
N VAL A 273 3.38 10.94 -20.62
CA VAL A 273 3.76 10.83 -22.02
C VAL A 273 4.45 9.49 -22.24
N ASN A 274 3.66 8.49 -22.67
CA ASN A 274 4.12 7.13 -23.00
C ASN A 274 4.95 6.47 -21.87
N PRO A 275 4.39 6.28 -20.66
CA PRO A 275 5.12 5.65 -19.56
C PRO A 275 5.49 4.22 -19.93
N THR A 276 6.78 3.90 -19.84
CA THR A 276 7.32 2.57 -20.11
C THR A 276 7.85 1.94 -18.84
N TYR A 277 7.50 0.67 -18.63
CA TYR A 277 8.00 -0.16 -17.54
C TYR A 277 8.76 -1.34 -18.18
N PRO A 278 10.11 -1.33 -18.15
CA PRO A 278 10.94 -2.32 -18.85
C PRO A 278 10.73 -3.74 -18.29
N GLU A 279 10.68 -3.82 -16.97
CA GLU A 279 10.18 -4.97 -16.22
C GLU A 279 8.68 -4.69 -16.00
N ASN A 280 7.81 -5.70 -16.15
CA ASN A 280 6.36 -5.56 -15.96
C ASN A 280 5.96 -4.53 -14.87
N VAL A 281 4.88 -3.76 -15.07
CA VAL A 281 4.54 -2.62 -14.21
C VAL A 281 4.50 -2.97 -12.72
N VAL A 282 3.89 -4.11 -12.34
CA VAL A 282 3.80 -4.51 -10.93
C VAL A 282 5.17 -4.78 -10.34
N ASP A 283 6.04 -5.49 -11.07
CA ASP A 283 7.40 -5.83 -10.61
C ASP A 283 8.23 -4.55 -10.44
N SER A 284 8.14 -3.63 -11.41
CA SER A 284 8.84 -2.34 -11.35
C SER A 284 8.38 -1.47 -10.17
N VAL A 285 7.08 -1.35 -9.94
CA VAL A 285 6.51 -0.57 -8.82
C VAL A 285 6.90 -1.22 -7.49
N TYR A 286 6.79 -2.54 -7.39
CA TYR A 286 7.15 -3.30 -6.19
C TYR A 286 8.62 -3.11 -5.83
N LYS A 287 9.52 -3.28 -6.81
CA LYS A 287 10.97 -3.08 -6.66
C LYS A 287 11.29 -1.64 -6.24
N SER A 288 10.65 -0.66 -6.87
CA SER A 288 10.84 0.75 -6.53
C SER A 288 10.44 1.03 -5.07
N LEU A 289 9.29 0.55 -4.62
CA LEU A 289 8.86 0.70 -3.22
C LEU A 289 9.79 -0.05 -2.26
N TYR A 290 10.20 -1.27 -2.60
CA TYR A 290 11.18 -2.02 -1.82
C TYR A 290 12.47 -1.20 -1.62
N GLU A 291 13.07 -0.69 -2.70
CA GLU A 291 14.30 0.10 -2.63
C GLU A 291 14.12 1.39 -1.82
N LYS A 292 12.99 2.09 -1.99
CA LYS A 292 12.69 3.32 -1.22
C LYS A 292 12.53 3.04 0.27
N THR A 293 11.84 1.97 0.65
CA THR A 293 11.68 1.59 2.06
C THR A 293 13.01 1.17 2.69
N GLN A 294 13.89 0.48 1.95
CA GLN A 294 15.26 0.19 2.43
C GLN A 294 16.06 1.47 2.67
N LYS A 295 15.98 2.46 1.78
CA LYS A 295 16.62 3.77 1.99
C LYS A 295 16.08 4.47 3.24
N ALA A 296 14.76 4.44 3.46
CA ALA A 296 14.12 5.03 4.65
C ALA A 296 14.65 4.39 5.95
N LEU A 297 14.70 3.06 6.01
CA LEU A 297 15.24 2.32 7.15
C LEU A 297 16.71 2.68 7.41
N LEU A 298 17.54 2.76 6.36
CA LEU A 298 18.95 3.13 6.47
C LEU A 298 19.16 4.57 6.95
N ALA A 299 18.24 5.48 6.61
CA ALA A 299 18.25 6.86 7.11
C ALA A 299 17.79 7.00 8.56
N GLY A 300 17.29 5.92 9.19
CA GLY A 300 16.83 5.92 10.59
C GLY A 300 15.33 6.14 10.79
N ILE A 301 14.53 6.06 9.72
CA ILE A 301 13.06 6.05 9.83
C ILE A 301 12.63 4.67 10.35
N GLN A 302 11.85 4.66 11.43
CA GLN A 302 11.35 3.42 12.03
C GLN A 302 10.40 2.68 11.08
N LYS A 303 10.43 1.35 11.10
CA LYS A 303 9.61 0.52 10.19
C LYS A 303 8.11 0.81 10.35
N GLU A 304 7.66 1.02 11.58
CA GLU A 304 6.26 1.26 11.94
C GLU A 304 5.75 2.62 11.43
N ASN A 305 6.68 3.54 11.13
CA ASN A 305 6.39 4.88 10.61
C ASN A 305 6.29 4.91 9.08
N ILE A 306 6.51 3.80 8.38
CA ILE A 306 6.49 3.79 6.90
C ILE A 306 5.15 3.26 6.39
N ILE A 307 4.52 4.02 5.50
CA ILE A 307 3.34 3.64 4.71
C ILE A 307 3.74 3.69 3.23
N ILE A 308 3.25 2.77 2.40
CA ILE A 308 3.58 2.71 0.97
C ILE A 308 2.35 3.03 0.10
N ASP A 309 2.59 3.69 -1.04
CA ASP A 309 1.57 3.94 -2.07
C ASP A 309 2.09 3.57 -3.48
N PRO A 310 1.44 2.65 -4.21
CA PRO A 310 1.80 2.28 -5.59
C PRO A 310 1.65 3.42 -6.62
N GLY A 311 0.99 4.53 -6.25
CA GLY A 311 0.83 5.74 -7.03
C GLY A 311 -0.10 5.55 -8.23
N ILE A 312 -1.33 5.08 -8.01
CA ILE A 312 -2.31 4.91 -9.08
C ILE A 312 -2.56 6.27 -9.78
N GLY A 313 -2.37 6.28 -11.11
CA GLY A 313 -2.51 7.48 -11.93
C GLY A 313 -1.24 8.33 -12.06
N PHE A 314 -0.13 7.97 -11.41
CA PHE A 314 1.15 8.68 -11.51
C PHE A 314 2.13 7.93 -12.42
N GLY A 315 2.22 8.37 -13.67
CA GLY A 315 3.12 7.82 -14.66
C GLY A 315 2.74 6.41 -15.15
N LYS A 316 1.45 6.18 -15.39
CA LYS A 316 0.89 4.85 -15.69
C LYS A 316 -0.24 4.96 -16.70
N THR A 317 -0.27 4.05 -17.69
CA THR A 317 -1.41 3.92 -18.60
C THR A 317 -2.64 3.39 -17.85
N LEU A 318 -3.81 3.33 -18.50
CA LEU A 318 -4.99 2.75 -17.90
C LEU A 318 -4.74 1.26 -17.57
N GLU A 319 -4.13 0.55 -18.50
CA GLU A 319 -3.83 -0.87 -18.43
C GLU A 319 -2.87 -1.16 -17.27
N HIS A 320 -1.83 -0.33 -17.12
CA HIS A 320 -0.92 -0.38 -15.98
C HIS A 320 -1.65 -0.19 -14.64
N ASN A 321 -2.54 0.80 -14.55
CA ASN A 321 -3.30 1.03 -13.33
C ASN A 321 -4.25 -0.14 -13.02
N ILE A 322 -4.91 -0.70 -14.04
CA ILE A 322 -5.77 -1.87 -13.88
C ILE A 322 -4.97 -3.07 -13.36
N GLU A 323 -3.79 -3.34 -13.94
CA GLU A 323 -2.96 -4.46 -13.50
C GLU A 323 -2.52 -4.32 -12.03
N ILE A 324 -2.08 -3.12 -11.63
CA ILE A 324 -1.72 -2.86 -10.23
C ILE A 324 -2.93 -3.03 -9.31
N VAL A 325 -4.11 -2.54 -9.70
CA VAL A 325 -5.34 -2.71 -8.90
C VAL A 325 -5.67 -4.20 -8.74
N GLN A 326 -5.59 -4.99 -9.81
CA GLN A 326 -5.86 -6.44 -9.78
C GLN A 326 -4.89 -7.21 -8.87
N ARG A 327 -3.65 -6.72 -8.76
CA ARG A 327 -2.55 -7.35 -8.03
C ARG A 327 -2.17 -6.59 -6.76
N ILE A 328 -3.06 -5.73 -6.26
CA ILE A 328 -2.77 -4.80 -5.17
C ILE A 328 -2.38 -5.51 -3.85
N SER A 329 -2.92 -6.70 -3.64
CA SER A 329 -2.63 -7.52 -2.46
C SER A 329 -1.19 -8.02 -2.43
N GLU A 330 -0.50 -8.09 -3.58
CA GLU A 330 0.91 -8.48 -3.65
C GLU A 330 1.81 -7.47 -2.93
N PHE A 331 1.44 -6.19 -2.86
CA PHE A 331 2.27 -5.18 -2.18
C PHE A 331 2.33 -5.34 -0.66
N LYS A 332 1.42 -6.13 -0.07
CA LYS A 332 1.44 -6.44 1.38
C LYS A 332 2.68 -7.21 1.80
N SER A 333 3.29 -7.98 0.89
CA SER A 333 4.52 -8.72 1.18
C SER A 333 5.73 -7.82 1.44
N LEU A 334 5.63 -6.50 1.15
CA LEU A 334 6.62 -5.53 1.59
C LEU A 334 6.57 -5.30 3.12
N GLY A 335 5.49 -5.69 3.80
CA GLY A 335 5.35 -5.62 5.25
C GLY A 335 5.07 -4.21 5.79
N TYR A 336 4.44 -3.36 4.98
CA TYR A 336 4.03 -1.99 5.34
C TYR A 336 2.53 -1.78 5.09
N PRO A 337 1.87 -0.86 5.80
CA PRO A 337 0.52 -0.44 5.49
C PRO A 337 0.45 0.15 4.09
N LEU A 338 -0.64 -0.15 3.39
CA LEU A 338 -0.86 0.28 2.02
C LEU A 338 -1.87 1.43 1.98
N LEU A 339 -1.47 2.54 1.37
CA LEU A 339 -2.33 3.65 1.02
C LEU A 339 -2.59 3.63 -0.48
N VAL A 340 -3.84 3.90 -0.88
CA VAL A 340 -4.17 4.15 -2.29
C VAL A 340 -5.07 5.38 -2.39
N GLY A 341 -4.63 6.35 -3.19
CA GLY A 341 -5.48 7.39 -3.74
C GLY A 341 -5.80 7.09 -5.20
N VAL A 342 -7.05 6.78 -5.53
CA VAL A 342 -7.46 6.70 -6.93
C VAL A 342 -7.67 8.12 -7.44
N SER A 343 -6.94 8.50 -8.49
CA SER A 343 -7.22 9.74 -9.22
C SER A 343 -8.62 9.64 -9.84
N ARG A 344 -9.60 10.26 -9.16
CA ARG A 344 -11.04 10.30 -9.51
C ARG A 344 -11.34 10.62 -10.99
N LYS A 345 -10.35 11.13 -11.72
CA LYS A 345 -10.52 11.77 -13.02
C LYS A 345 -9.84 11.08 -14.19
N SER A 346 -8.96 10.09 -14.01
CA SER A 346 -8.28 9.45 -15.16
C SER A 346 -8.67 7.99 -15.34
N VAL A 347 -8.57 7.14 -14.31
CA VAL A 347 -8.85 5.70 -14.44
C VAL A 347 -10.34 5.47 -14.71
N ILE A 348 -11.21 5.95 -13.81
CA ILE A 348 -12.67 5.78 -13.94
C ILE A 348 -13.20 6.53 -15.16
N ALA A 349 -12.64 7.70 -15.46
CA ALA A 349 -13.00 8.48 -16.64
C ALA A 349 -12.76 7.73 -17.95
N ARG A 350 -11.61 7.05 -18.06
CA ARG A 350 -11.27 6.29 -19.27
C ARG A 350 -12.05 4.97 -19.38
N ILE A 351 -12.57 4.45 -18.26
CA ILE A 351 -13.41 3.25 -18.26
C ILE A 351 -14.86 3.59 -18.62
N LEU A 352 -15.43 4.65 -18.03
CA LEU A 352 -16.85 4.96 -18.15
C LEU A 352 -17.19 6.03 -19.18
N GLU A 353 -16.22 6.87 -19.56
CA GLU A 353 -16.44 8.02 -20.47
C GLU A 353 -17.52 9.02 -20.01
N LEU A 354 -17.91 8.98 -18.73
CA LEU A 354 -18.91 9.87 -18.10
C LEU A 354 -18.29 11.17 -17.57
N PRO A 355 -19.04 12.24 -17.26
CA PRO A 355 -18.49 13.42 -16.59
C PRO A 355 -18.16 13.15 -15.10
N PRO A 356 -17.26 13.93 -14.45
CA PRO A 356 -16.79 13.67 -13.08
C PRO A 356 -17.87 13.48 -12.01
N GLU A 357 -18.95 14.25 -12.09
CA GLU A 357 -20.10 14.25 -11.19
C GLU A 357 -20.89 12.93 -11.18
N GLU A 358 -20.80 12.15 -12.25
CA GLU A 358 -21.52 10.87 -12.42
C GLU A 358 -20.63 9.63 -12.12
N ARG A 359 -19.46 9.85 -11.53
CA ARG A 359 -18.45 8.78 -11.31
C ARG A 359 -18.32 8.33 -9.86
N GLU A 360 -19.05 8.93 -8.93
CA GLU A 360 -18.80 8.69 -7.49
C GLU A 360 -19.17 7.26 -7.08
N GLU A 361 -20.24 6.68 -7.63
CA GLU A 361 -20.61 5.27 -7.40
C GLU A 361 -19.52 4.31 -7.88
N ALA A 362 -18.95 4.57 -9.05
CA ALA A 362 -17.85 3.78 -9.60
C ALA A 362 -16.56 3.95 -8.77
N ASN A 363 -16.32 5.14 -8.25
CA ASN A 363 -15.21 5.42 -7.35
C ASN A 363 -15.36 4.66 -6.02
N ILE A 364 -16.57 4.64 -5.45
CA ILE A 364 -16.87 3.85 -4.25
C ILE A 364 -16.69 2.36 -4.54
N ALA A 365 -17.14 1.85 -5.69
CA ALA A 365 -16.98 0.45 -6.06
C ALA A 365 -15.50 0.04 -6.17
N LEU A 366 -14.68 0.85 -6.84
CA LEU A 366 -13.24 0.62 -6.97
C LEU A 366 -12.52 0.70 -5.62
N ASN A 367 -12.80 1.72 -4.82
CA ASN A 367 -12.19 1.87 -3.50
C ASN A 367 -12.63 0.77 -2.52
N SER A 368 -13.86 0.27 -2.65
CA SER A 368 -14.34 -0.92 -1.92
C SER A 368 -13.54 -2.15 -2.34
N TYR A 369 -13.36 -2.38 -3.64
CA TYR A 369 -12.51 -3.48 -4.12
C TYR A 369 -11.09 -3.42 -3.55
N LEU A 370 -10.47 -2.23 -3.56
CA LEU A 370 -9.14 -2.01 -2.98
C LEU A 370 -9.11 -2.32 -1.48
N ALA A 371 -10.09 -1.83 -0.72
CA ALA A 371 -10.25 -2.14 0.70
C ALA A 371 -10.39 -3.65 0.94
N SER A 372 -11.18 -4.38 0.14
CA SER A 372 -11.28 -5.85 0.27
C SER A 372 -10.00 -6.61 -0.03
N ASN A 373 -9.14 -6.04 -0.86
CA ASN A 373 -7.84 -6.61 -1.16
C ASN A 373 -6.77 -6.12 -0.17
N GLY A 374 -7.19 -5.47 0.92
CA GLY A 374 -6.45 -5.06 2.11
C GLY A 374 -5.51 -3.88 1.90
N VAL A 375 -5.94 -2.91 1.10
CA VAL A 375 -5.48 -1.53 1.26
C VAL A 375 -5.95 -1.02 2.63
N ASN A 376 -5.06 -0.39 3.39
CA ASN A 376 -5.31 0.04 4.76
C ASN A 376 -5.86 1.45 4.85
N ILE A 377 -5.43 2.34 3.93
CA ILE A 377 -5.86 3.73 3.87
C ILE A 377 -6.35 4.05 2.46
N ILE A 378 -7.54 4.60 2.34
CA ILE A 378 -8.06 5.10 1.05
C ILE A 378 -8.14 6.62 1.11
N ARG A 379 -7.47 7.26 0.15
CA ARG A 379 -7.42 8.72 0.02
C ARG A 379 -8.53 9.22 -0.92
N VAL A 380 -9.46 10.03 -0.41
CA VAL A 380 -10.72 10.42 -1.08
C VAL A 380 -11.07 11.89 -0.93
N HIS A 381 -11.88 12.45 -1.84
CA HIS A 381 -12.45 13.78 -1.66
C HIS A 381 -13.85 13.77 -1.00
N ASP A 382 -14.65 12.72 -1.20
CA ASP A 382 -16.00 12.51 -0.63
C ASP A 382 -15.89 11.50 0.51
N VAL A 383 -15.71 12.04 1.71
CA VAL A 383 -15.50 11.24 2.93
C VAL A 383 -16.77 10.51 3.33
N GLU A 384 -17.91 11.19 3.31
CA GLU A 384 -19.17 10.66 3.87
C GLU A 384 -19.64 9.40 3.15
N LYS A 385 -19.60 9.41 1.81
CA LYS A 385 -20.04 8.24 1.03
C LYS A 385 -19.11 7.04 1.24
N HIS A 386 -17.80 7.26 1.30
CA HIS A 386 -16.83 6.19 1.57
C HIS A 386 -16.97 5.67 3.00
N PHE A 387 -17.19 6.55 3.99
CA PHE A 387 -17.43 6.15 5.37
C PHE A 387 -18.62 5.22 5.49
N LYS A 388 -19.75 5.54 4.84
CA LYS A 388 -20.95 4.67 4.83
C LYS A 388 -20.66 3.32 4.19
N ALA A 389 -19.97 3.29 3.04
CA ALA A 389 -19.62 2.05 2.34
C ALA A 389 -18.67 1.16 3.17
N PHE A 390 -17.58 1.74 3.68
CA PHE A 390 -16.56 1.00 4.42
C PHE A 390 -17.06 0.49 5.77
N LYS A 391 -17.96 1.23 6.44
CA LYS A 391 -18.57 0.76 7.68
C LYS A 391 -19.31 -0.58 7.51
N VAL A 392 -20.00 -0.78 6.38
CA VAL A 392 -20.66 -2.06 6.06
C VAL A 392 -19.61 -3.11 5.67
N MET A 393 -18.65 -2.71 4.84
CA MET A 393 -17.63 -3.61 4.31
C MET A 393 -16.71 -4.18 5.39
N ASP A 394 -16.20 -3.35 6.29
CA ASP A 394 -15.35 -3.76 7.40
C ASP A 394 -16.07 -4.76 8.31
N LYS A 395 -17.40 -4.64 8.47
CA LYS A 395 -18.20 -5.61 9.23
C LYS A 395 -18.29 -6.99 8.56
N ILE A 396 -18.24 -7.04 7.22
CA ILE A 396 -18.30 -8.29 6.45
C ILE A 396 -16.93 -8.96 6.38
N ILE A 397 -15.90 -8.19 6.02
CA ILE A 397 -14.56 -8.72 5.73
C ILE A 397 -13.86 -9.20 6.99
N LYS A 398 -14.06 -8.51 8.13
CA LYS A 398 -13.27 -8.77 9.34
C LYS A 398 -13.83 -9.90 10.21
N ASN A 399 -15.05 -10.37 9.92
CA ASN A 399 -15.51 -11.68 10.40
C ASN A 399 -14.78 -12.86 9.70
N VAL A 400 -13.91 -12.58 8.72
CA VAL A 400 -13.15 -13.57 7.95
C VAL A 400 -11.65 -13.54 8.30
N THR A 401 -11.17 -12.53 9.04
CA THR A 401 -9.75 -12.39 9.38
C THR A 401 -9.44 -13.16 10.66
N PHE A 402 -8.63 -14.21 10.53
CA PHE A 402 -8.19 -15.07 11.63
C PHE A 402 -7.35 -14.27 12.62
N ASN A 403 -7.64 -14.40 13.91
CA ASN A 403 -6.67 -14.07 14.95
C ASN A 403 -5.61 -15.18 14.93
N TYR A 404 -4.42 -14.88 14.44
CA TYR A 404 -3.25 -15.78 14.48
C TYR A 404 -2.79 -16.02 15.91
#